data_AF-A0A2J6I8J2-F1
#
_entry.id   AF-A0A2J6I8J2-F1
#
_cell.length_a   1.000
_cell.length_b   1.000
_cell.length_c   1.000
_cell.angle_alpha   90.00
_cell.angle_beta   90.00
_cell.angle_gamma   90.00
#
_symmetry.space_group_name_H-M   'P 1'
#
loop_
_entity.id
_entity.type
_entity.pdbx_description
1 polymer ?
#
loop_
_entity_poly.entity_id
_entity_poly.type
_entity_poly.pdbx_seq_one_letter_code
_entity_poly.pdbx_strand_id
1 'polypeptide(L)'
;MPANFLMIAIAIVLPTLVVLIAVYLMLRYFSGQNEKQFDFLKANQDLTRLKLESERKKDREKVLIPLRLQAYERMVLFLERINPPNLLTREMQAGMNVAQLQGLILKVLRDEYEHNMSQQLYIDEASWEQIKAAKEKVVQLVNSSASKLKSDEEGFKLANEILTHGFVGGKDPIEKAMAAIKKEIKNNY
;
A
#
# COMPACT_ATOMS: atom_id res chain seq x y z
N MET A 1 13.97 -31.24 -89.53
CA MET A 1 13.36 -31.83 -88.31
C MET A 1 13.76 -31.12 -87.00
N PRO A 2 15.02 -30.67 -86.75
CA PRO A 2 15.37 -30.04 -85.45
C PRO A 2 14.92 -28.58 -85.28
N ALA A 3 14.80 -27.81 -86.36
CA ALA A 3 14.41 -26.40 -86.30
C ALA A 3 12.98 -26.18 -85.76
N ASN A 4 12.06 -27.11 -86.02
CA ASN A 4 10.68 -27.02 -85.55
C ASN A 4 10.58 -27.30 -84.05
N PHE A 5 11.41 -28.23 -83.53
CA PHE A 5 11.50 -28.51 -82.10
C PHE A 5 12.05 -27.32 -81.31
N LEU A 6 13.08 -26.66 -81.84
CA LEU A 6 13.65 -25.46 -81.23
C LEU A 6 12.63 -24.32 -81.14
N MET A 7 11.88 -24.07 -82.22
CA MET A 7 10.85 -23.02 -82.26
C MET A 7 9.70 -23.30 -81.28
N ILE A 8 9.25 -24.56 -81.20
CA ILE A 8 8.21 -24.98 -80.23
C ILE A 8 8.72 -24.85 -78.80
N ALA A 9 9.97 -25.25 -78.53
CA ALA A 9 10.59 -25.11 -77.21
C ALA A 9 10.69 -23.63 -76.78
N ILE A 10 11.12 -22.74 -77.67
CA ILE A 10 11.17 -21.28 -77.41
C ILE A 10 9.78 -20.73 -77.12
N ALA A 11 8.77 -21.12 -77.90
CA ALA A 11 7.39 -20.65 -77.74
C ALA A 11 6.75 -21.07 -76.40
N ILE A 12 7.21 -22.15 -75.76
CA ILE A 12 6.72 -22.62 -74.46
C ILE A 12 7.55 -22.06 -73.30
N VAL A 13 8.88 -22.06 -73.45
CA VAL A 13 9.83 -21.66 -72.40
C VAL A 13 9.78 -20.15 -72.14
N LEU A 14 9.61 -19.33 -73.18
CA LEU A 14 9.60 -17.88 -73.03
C LEU A 14 8.39 -17.38 -72.22
N PRO A 15 7.14 -17.79 -72.49
CA PRO A 15 5.99 -17.43 -71.65
C PRO A 15 6.09 -17.95 -70.22
N THR A 16 6.59 -19.17 -70.00
CA THR A 16 6.75 -19.72 -68.64
C THR A 16 7.78 -18.95 -67.83
N LEU A 17 8.90 -18.53 -68.43
CA LEU A 17 9.88 -17.66 -67.78
C LEU A 17 9.30 -16.30 -67.42
N VAL A 18 8.49 -15.71 -68.29
CA VAL A 18 7.80 -14.43 -68.01
C VAL A 18 6.85 -14.58 -66.82
N VAL A 19 6.05 -15.65 -66.79
CA VAL A 19 5.16 -15.94 -65.65
C VAL A 19 5.96 -16.17 -64.37
N LEU A 20 7.06 -16.93 -64.43
CA LEU A 20 7.92 -17.18 -63.27
C LEU A 20 8.51 -15.87 -62.71
N ILE A 21 8.99 -14.98 -63.58
CA ILE A 21 9.51 -13.66 -63.19
C ILE A 21 8.40 -12.80 -62.59
N ALA A 22 7.22 -12.76 -63.20
CA ALA A 22 6.08 -12.01 -62.69
C ALA A 22 5.65 -12.50 -61.29
N VAL A 23 5.56 -13.83 -61.10
CA VAL A 23 5.25 -14.44 -59.79
C VAL A 23 6.35 -14.12 -58.77
N TYR A 24 7.62 -14.22 -59.14
CA TYR A 24 8.73 -13.87 -58.25
C TYR A 24 8.70 -12.39 -57.82
N LEU A 25 8.47 -11.47 -58.75
CA LEU A 25 8.33 -10.05 -58.47
C LEU A 25 7.11 -9.77 -57.57
N MET A 26 5.99 -10.43 -57.84
CA MET A 26 4.77 -10.32 -57.04
C MET A 26 4.98 -10.81 -55.60
N LEU A 27 5.62 -11.97 -55.41
CA LEU A 27 5.98 -12.50 -54.09
C LEU A 27 6.91 -11.55 -53.34
N ARG A 28 7.93 -11.00 -54.00
CA ARG A 28 8.86 -10.05 -53.39
C ARG A 28 8.17 -8.75 -52.97
N TYR A 29 7.26 -8.23 -53.79
CA TYR A 29 6.48 -7.03 -53.48
C TYR A 29 5.54 -7.26 -52.30
N PHE A 30 4.82 -8.38 -52.30
CA PHE A 30 3.84 -8.72 -51.26
C PHE A 30 4.50 -8.99 -49.90
N SER A 31 5.62 -9.71 -49.87
CA SER A 31 6.34 -10.00 -48.60
C SER A 31 6.78 -8.72 -47.87
N GLY A 32 7.30 -7.71 -48.58
CA GLY A 32 7.71 -6.44 -47.97
C GLY A 32 6.53 -5.59 -47.47
N GLN A 33 5.35 -5.71 -48.07
CA GLN A 33 4.13 -5.05 -47.60
C GLN A 33 3.55 -5.73 -46.36
N ASN A 34 3.60 -7.07 -46.31
CA ASN A 34 3.09 -7.85 -45.19
C ASN A 34 3.90 -7.66 -43.90
N GLU A 35 5.23 -7.49 -43.98
CA GLU A 35 6.06 -7.23 -42.80
C GLU A 35 5.62 -5.98 -42.06
N LYS A 36 5.40 -4.86 -42.76
CA LYS A 36 4.94 -3.60 -42.14
C LYS A 36 3.56 -3.71 -41.50
N GLN A 37 2.64 -4.42 -42.16
CA GLN A 37 1.32 -4.67 -41.59
C GLN A 37 1.43 -5.53 -40.33
N PHE A 38 2.24 -6.59 -40.38
CA PHE A 38 2.47 -7.47 -39.25
C PHE A 38 3.11 -6.74 -38.06
N ASP A 39 4.09 -5.86 -38.32
CA ASP A 39 4.71 -5.03 -37.29
C ASP A 39 3.71 -4.02 -36.68
N PHE A 40 2.86 -3.41 -37.51
CA PHE A 40 1.80 -2.52 -37.04
C PHE A 40 0.76 -3.25 -36.17
N LEU A 41 0.35 -4.46 -36.58
CA LEU A 41 -0.55 -5.32 -35.82
C LEU A 41 0.05 -5.69 -34.46
N LYS A 42 1.33 -6.09 -34.43
CA LYS A 42 2.06 -6.35 -33.19
C LYS A 42 2.13 -5.12 -32.28
N ALA A 43 2.52 -3.97 -32.82
CA ALA A 43 2.62 -2.73 -32.06
C ALA A 43 1.27 -2.32 -31.44
N ASN A 44 0.16 -2.47 -32.17
CA ASN A 44 -1.18 -2.21 -31.64
C ASN A 44 -1.59 -3.21 -30.57
N GLN A 45 -1.24 -4.49 -30.74
CA GLN A 45 -1.50 -5.52 -29.73
C GLN A 45 -0.73 -5.23 -28.43
N ASP A 46 0.54 -4.85 -28.54
CA ASP A 46 1.37 -4.48 -27.38
C ASP A 46 0.83 -3.22 -26.70
N LEU A 47 0.44 -2.20 -27.47
CA LEU A 47 -0.22 -1.00 -26.92
C LEU A 47 -1.52 -1.37 -26.19
N THR A 48 -2.31 -2.29 -26.73
CA THR A 48 -3.55 -2.75 -26.10
C THR A 48 -3.27 -3.48 -24.79
N ARG A 49 -2.25 -4.34 -24.76
CA ARG A 49 -1.81 -5.02 -23.54
C ARG A 49 -1.35 -4.03 -22.47
N LEU A 50 -0.52 -3.07 -22.84
CA LEU A 50 -0.06 -2.02 -21.92
C LEU A 50 -1.21 -1.19 -21.35
N LYS A 51 -2.21 -0.85 -22.19
CA LYS A 51 -3.43 -0.16 -21.74
C LYS A 51 -4.22 -1.01 -20.73
N LEU A 52 -4.46 -2.27 -21.04
CA LEU A 52 -5.17 -3.19 -20.14
C LEU A 52 -4.43 -3.39 -18.82
N GLU A 53 -3.10 -3.50 -18.83
CA GLU A 53 -2.29 -3.59 -17.62
C GLU A 53 -2.37 -2.30 -16.80
N SER A 54 -2.31 -1.14 -17.45
CA SER A 54 -2.48 0.17 -16.80
C SER A 54 -3.87 0.32 -16.17
N GLU A 55 -4.93 -0.09 -16.87
CA GLU A 55 -6.31 -0.08 -16.36
C GLU A 55 -6.48 -1.02 -15.16
N ARG A 56 -5.97 -2.26 -15.26
CA ARG A 56 -5.99 -3.21 -14.13
C ARG A 56 -5.23 -2.67 -12.93
N LYS A 57 -4.10 -1.99 -13.14
CA LYS A 57 -3.35 -1.34 -12.06
C LYS A 57 -4.17 -0.22 -11.42
N LYS A 58 -4.77 0.66 -12.22
CA LYS A 58 -5.64 1.74 -11.75
C LYS A 58 -6.85 1.20 -10.97
N ASP A 59 -7.47 0.13 -11.42
CA ASP A 59 -8.62 -0.45 -10.72
C ASP A 59 -8.24 -1.09 -9.39
N ARG A 60 -7.06 -1.72 -9.30
CA ARG A 60 -6.51 -2.15 -8.00
C ARG A 60 -6.24 -0.97 -7.09
N GLU A 61 -5.62 0.09 -7.59
CA GLU A 61 -5.34 1.31 -6.84
C GLU A 61 -6.63 1.97 -6.32
N LYS A 62 -7.69 2.05 -7.13
CA LYS A 62 -9.00 2.58 -6.71
C LYS A 62 -9.60 1.84 -5.52
N VAL A 63 -9.29 0.55 -5.35
CA VAL A 63 -9.77 -0.26 -4.22
C VAL A 63 -8.81 -0.20 -3.03
N LEU A 64 -7.50 -0.34 -3.27
CA LEU A 64 -6.51 -0.46 -2.20
C LEU A 64 -6.13 0.86 -1.54
N ILE A 65 -6.06 1.97 -2.31
CA ILE A 65 -5.65 3.27 -1.78
C ILE A 65 -6.62 3.74 -0.69
N PRO A 66 -7.95 3.74 -0.89
CA PRO A 66 -8.89 4.14 0.17
C PRO A 66 -8.77 3.29 1.43
N LEU A 67 -8.58 1.98 1.30
CA LEU A 67 -8.41 1.08 2.44
C LEU A 67 -7.14 1.41 3.24
N ARG A 68 -6.04 1.72 2.56
CA ARG A 68 -4.79 2.13 3.21
C ARG A 68 -4.93 3.49 3.90
N LEU A 69 -5.55 4.47 3.24
CA LEU A 69 -5.81 5.78 3.85
C LEU A 69 -6.69 5.66 5.10
N GLN A 70 -7.75 4.85 5.03
CA GLN A 70 -8.61 4.57 6.17
C GLN A 70 -7.84 3.89 7.32
N ALA A 71 -6.95 2.95 7.02
CA ALA A 71 -6.11 2.31 8.03
C ALA A 71 -5.21 3.33 8.74
N TYR A 72 -4.59 4.26 8.00
CA TYR A 72 -3.79 5.32 8.62
C TYR A 72 -4.63 6.26 9.49
N GLU A 73 -5.81 6.67 9.03
CA GLU A 73 -6.73 7.49 9.84
C GLU A 73 -7.07 6.79 11.16
N ARG A 74 -7.37 5.49 11.11
CA ARG A 74 -7.64 4.69 12.30
C ARG A 74 -6.44 4.61 13.24
N MET A 75 -5.21 4.53 12.71
CA MET A 75 -4.02 4.52 13.56
C MET A 75 -3.74 5.87 14.20
N VAL A 76 -3.95 6.97 13.48
CA VAL A 76 -3.85 8.31 14.05
C VAL A 76 -4.88 8.46 15.17
N LEU A 77 -6.13 8.05 14.94
CA LEU A 77 -7.17 8.07 15.99
C LEU A 77 -6.83 7.18 17.18
N PHE A 78 -6.27 5.99 16.95
CA PHE A 78 -5.78 5.12 18.02
C PHE A 78 -4.72 5.82 18.87
N LEU A 79 -3.71 6.43 18.24
CA LEU A 79 -2.64 7.18 18.93
C LEU A 79 -3.20 8.35 19.74
N GLU A 80 -4.15 9.10 19.20
CA GLU A 80 -4.84 10.18 19.92
C GLU A 80 -5.68 9.66 21.10
N ARG A 81 -6.30 8.49 20.97
CA ARG A 81 -7.13 7.88 22.01
C ARG A 81 -6.33 7.33 23.18
N ILE A 82 -5.13 6.81 22.92
CA ILE A 82 -4.22 6.31 23.97
C ILE A 82 -3.35 7.41 24.58
N ASN A 83 -3.39 8.63 24.03
CA ASN A 83 -2.67 9.78 24.57
C ASN A 83 -3.11 10.06 26.01
N PRO A 84 -2.20 10.09 27.02
CA PRO A 84 -2.60 10.10 28.43
C PRO A 84 -3.52 11.27 28.83
N PRO A 85 -3.25 12.54 28.46
CA PRO A 85 -4.21 13.64 28.59
C PRO A 85 -5.62 13.30 28.08
N ASN A 86 -5.76 12.87 26.82
CA ASN A 86 -7.05 12.59 26.20
C ASN A 86 -7.74 11.37 26.82
N LEU A 87 -6.96 10.36 27.18
CA LEU A 87 -7.43 9.11 27.80
C LEU A 87 -7.99 9.38 29.20
N LEU A 88 -7.26 10.12 30.03
CA LEU A 88 -7.68 10.44 31.39
C LEU A 88 -8.94 11.31 31.41
N THR A 89 -9.04 12.32 30.52
CA THR A 89 -10.23 13.16 30.41
C THR A 89 -11.49 12.36 30.03
N ARG A 90 -11.33 11.28 29.24
CA ARG A 90 -12.45 10.47 28.77
C ARG A 90 -12.86 9.37 29.75
N GLU A 91 -11.89 8.70 30.38
CA GLU A 91 -12.15 7.49 31.15
C GLU A 91 -12.24 7.70 32.66
N MET A 92 -11.57 8.73 33.20
CA MET A 92 -11.55 8.95 34.66
C MET A 92 -12.92 9.42 35.17
N GLN A 93 -13.41 8.78 36.24
CA GLN A 93 -14.65 9.16 36.92
C GLN A 93 -14.37 9.57 38.37
N ALA A 94 -15.24 10.41 38.93
CA ALA A 94 -15.12 10.85 40.31
C ALA A 94 -15.26 9.66 41.30
N GLY A 95 -14.45 9.68 42.37
CA GLY A 95 -14.50 8.68 43.44
C GLY A 95 -13.74 7.37 43.16
N MET A 96 -13.08 7.24 42.01
CA MET A 96 -12.19 6.09 41.76
C MET A 96 -10.95 6.14 42.65
N ASN A 97 -10.48 4.98 43.11
CA ASN A 97 -9.15 4.84 43.71
C ASN A 97 -8.08 4.52 42.64
N VAL A 98 -6.81 4.55 43.04
CA VAL A 98 -5.65 4.28 42.16
C VAL A 98 -5.79 2.93 41.44
N ALA A 99 -6.15 1.85 42.16
CA ALA A 99 -6.26 0.52 41.56
C ALA A 99 -7.37 0.42 40.51
N GLN A 100 -8.52 1.02 40.78
CA GLN A 100 -9.66 1.07 39.85
C GLN A 100 -9.30 1.85 38.58
N LEU A 101 -8.70 3.04 38.73
CA LEU A 101 -8.32 3.86 37.59
C LEU A 101 -7.23 3.19 36.74
N GLN A 102 -6.20 2.62 37.38
CA GLN A 102 -5.15 1.87 36.68
C GLN A 102 -5.74 0.71 35.88
N GLY A 103 -6.59 -0.11 36.51
CA GLY A 103 -7.24 -1.25 35.86
C GLY A 103 -8.10 -0.84 34.67
N LEU A 104 -8.88 0.24 34.81
CA LEU A 104 -9.69 0.79 33.74
C LEU A 104 -8.84 1.25 32.55
N ILE A 105 -7.79 2.05 32.80
CA ILE A 105 -6.90 2.57 31.75
C ILE A 105 -6.23 1.41 30.99
N LEU A 106 -5.67 0.44 31.71
CA LEU A 106 -4.99 -0.71 31.08
C LEU A 106 -5.95 -1.56 30.24
N LYS A 107 -7.20 -1.70 30.68
CA LYS A 107 -8.26 -2.36 29.91
C LYS A 107 -8.55 -1.59 28.62
N VAL A 108 -8.80 -0.28 28.71
CA VAL A 108 -9.09 0.58 27.54
C VAL A 108 -7.95 0.55 26.53
N LEU A 109 -6.69 0.63 26.97
CA LEU A 109 -5.52 0.54 26.10
C LEU A 109 -5.46 -0.78 25.32
N ARG A 110 -5.80 -1.90 25.97
CA ARG A 110 -5.87 -3.21 25.33
C ARG A 110 -7.01 -3.28 24.32
N ASP A 111 -8.21 -2.89 24.72
CA ASP A 111 -9.40 -2.94 23.89
C ASP A 111 -9.24 -2.09 22.62
N GLU A 112 -8.70 -0.88 22.75
CA GLU A 112 -8.41 0.00 21.60
C GLU A 112 -7.37 -0.59 20.65
N TYR A 113 -6.34 -1.25 21.19
CA TYR A 113 -5.32 -1.90 20.38
C TYR A 113 -5.88 -3.12 19.64
N GLU A 114 -6.64 -3.98 20.31
CA GLU A 114 -7.27 -5.16 19.71
C GLU A 114 -8.27 -4.78 18.61
N HIS A 115 -9.07 -3.73 18.84
CA HIS A 115 -10.01 -3.21 17.84
C HIS A 115 -9.33 -2.64 16.58
N ASN A 116 -8.06 -2.26 16.69
CA ASN A 116 -7.28 -1.67 15.59
C ASN A 116 -6.20 -2.61 15.02
N MET A 117 -5.98 -3.77 15.63
CA MET A 117 -4.95 -4.74 15.26
C MET A 117 -5.01 -5.17 13.79
N SER A 118 -6.21 -5.31 13.23
CA SER A 118 -6.39 -5.73 11.83
C SER A 118 -5.83 -4.73 10.81
N GLN A 119 -5.70 -3.45 11.20
CA GLN A 119 -5.19 -2.40 10.32
C GLN A 119 -3.71 -2.57 9.99
N GLN A 120 -2.96 -3.37 10.75
CA GLN A 120 -1.54 -3.66 10.50
C GLN A 120 -1.28 -4.22 9.08
N LEU A 121 -2.27 -4.84 8.46
CA LEU A 121 -2.18 -5.36 7.08
C LEU A 121 -1.96 -4.28 6.02
N TYR A 122 -2.24 -3.02 6.35
CA TYR A 122 -2.21 -1.89 5.43
C TYR A 122 -1.12 -0.86 5.75
N ILE A 123 -0.27 -1.15 6.73
CA ILE A 123 0.76 -0.25 7.26
C ILE A 123 2.11 -0.95 7.15
N ASP A 124 3.15 -0.19 6.80
CA ASP A 124 4.51 -0.69 6.75
C ASP A 124 5.01 -1.09 8.15
N GLU A 125 5.77 -2.19 8.19
CA GLU A 125 6.28 -2.78 9.44
C GLU A 125 7.01 -1.76 10.32
N ALA A 126 7.79 -0.87 9.72
CA ALA A 126 8.55 0.15 10.45
C ALA A 126 7.65 1.15 11.22
N SER A 127 6.54 1.57 10.62
CA SER A 127 5.56 2.45 11.28
C SER A 127 4.74 1.68 12.30
N TRP A 128 4.38 0.44 11.98
CA TRP A 128 3.67 -0.45 12.91
C TRP A 128 4.46 -0.70 14.19
N GLU A 129 5.77 -0.92 14.10
CA GLU A 129 6.66 -1.02 15.26
C GLU A 129 6.68 0.25 16.12
N GLN A 130 6.62 1.44 15.52
CA GLN A 130 6.51 2.68 16.31
C GLN A 130 5.16 2.78 17.03
N ILE A 131 4.06 2.35 16.40
CA ILE A 131 2.72 2.33 17.02
C ILE A 131 2.69 1.37 18.21
N LYS A 132 3.23 0.15 18.05
CA LYS A 132 3.35 -0.83 19.15
C LYS A 132 4.20 -0.26 20.29
N ALA A 133 5.35 0.33 19.96
CA ALA A 133 6.23 0.94 20.95
C ALA A 133 5.53 2.09 21.71
N ALA A 134 4.73 2.91 21.04
CA ALA A 134 3.95 3.97 21.68
C ALA A 134 2.96 3.41 22.71
N LYS A 135 2.18 2.39 22.33
CA LYS A 135 1.26 1.71 23.25
C LYS A 135 1.99 1.13 24.47
N GLU A 136 3.10 0.43 24.26
CA GLU A 136 3.89 -0.14 25.37
C GLU A 136 4.44 0.94 26.30
N LYS A 137 4.87 2.08 25.75
CA LYS A 137 5.35 3.20 26.55
C LYS A 137 4.26 3.84 27.40
N VAL A 138 3.05 3.97 26.88
CA VAL A 138 1.89 4.44 27.67
C VAL A 138 1.56 3.44 28.78
N VAL A 139 1.55 2.13 28.50
CA VAL A 139 1.34 1.10 29.53
C VAL A 139 2.42 1.16 30.63
N GLN A 140 3.69 1.32 30.25
CA GLN A 140 4.80 1.46 31.20
C GLN A 140 4.65 2.71 32.07
N LEU A 141 4.25 3.84 31.48
CA LEU A 141 3.98 5.08 32.20
C LEU A 141 2.89 4.85 33.26
N VAL A 142 1.73 4.32 32.86
CA VAL A 142 0.60 4.06 33.77
C VAL A 142 1.01 3.16 34.96
N ASN A 143 1.71 2.06 34.67
CA ASN A 143 2.14 1.13 35.72
C ASN A 143 3.20 1.74 36.65
N SER A 144 4.17 2.46 36.11
CA SER A 144 5.23 3.08 36.91
C SER A 144 4.68 4.23 37.78
N SER A 145 3.74 5.02 37.27
CA SER A 145 3.02 6.03 38.05
C SER A 145 2.20 5.40 39.17
N ALA A 146 1.47 4.31 38.90
CA ALA A 146 0.69 3.62 39.92
C ALA A 146 1.55 2.98 41.01
N SER A 147 2.73 2.46 40.69
CA SER A 147 3.64 1.84 41.67
C SER A 147 4.17 2.78 42.76
N LYS A 148 4.07 4.10 42.55
CA LYS A 148 4.50 5.12 43.51
C LYS A 148 3.41 5.49 44.52
N LEU A 149 2.20 4.98 44.34
CA LEU A 149 1.01 5.32 45.11
C LEU A 149 0.43 4.07 45.77
N LYS A 150 -0.32 4.24 46.86
CA LYS A 150 -1.09 3.14 47.45
C LYS A 150 -2.39 2.92 46.66
N SER A 151 -2.81 1.66 46.59
CA SER A 151 -3.97 1.24 45.78
C SER A 151 -5.31 1.87 46.18
N ASP A 152 -5.45 2.24 47.46
CA ASP A 152 -6.66 2.83 48.06
C ASP A 152 -6.66 4.37 48.04
N GLU A 153 -5.58 5.01 47.59
CA GLU A 153 -5.55 6.46 47.42
C GLU A 153 -6.48 6.93 46.30
N GLU A 154 -6.81 8.22 46.32
CA GLU A 154 -7.64 8.87 45.30
C GLU A 154 -7.01 8.72 43.91
N GLY A 155 -7.79 8.24 42.93
CA GLY A 155 -7.35 8.05 41.54
C GLY A 155 -6.87 9.34 40.87
N PHE A 156 -7.34 10.50 41.33
CA PHE A 156 -6.83 11.80 40.88
C PHE A 156 -5.32 11.96 41.11
N LYS A 157 -4.76 11.35 42.15
CA LYS A 157 -3.30 11.34 42.38
C LYS A 157 -2.57 10.58 41.28
N LEU A 158 -3.11 9.45 40.82
CA LEU A 158 -2.56 8.69 39.70
C LEU A 158 -2.64 9.50 38.39
N ALA A 159 -3.77 10.16 38.14
CA ALA A 159 -3.91 11.01 36.95
C ALA A 159 -2.85 12.14 36.94
N ASN A 160 -2.65 12.82 38.06
CA ASN A 160 -1.61 13.85 38.18
C ASN A 160 -0.20 13.28 37.98
N GLU A 161 0.10 12.12 38.55
CA GLU A 161 1.39 11.45 38.40
C GLU A 161 1.65 11.09 36.93
N ILE A 162 0.64 10.58 36.21
CA ILE A 162 0.72 10.26 34.78
C ILE A 162 0.93 11.52 33.93
N LEU A 163 0.24 12.62 34.23
CA LEU A 163 0.36 13.86 33.48
C LEU A 163 1.71 14.56 33.74
N THR A 164 2.20 14.52 34.98
CA THR A 164 3.46 15.16 35.40
C THR A 164 4.68 14.43 34.82
N HIS A 165 4.64 13.10 34.82
CA HIS A 165 5.71 12.26 34.26
C HIS A 165 5.39 11.76 32.85
N GLY A 166 4.31 12.27 32.27
CA GLY A 166 3.90 12.00 30.92
C GLY A 166 4.91 12.51 29.91
N PHE A 167 4.66 12.16 28.64
CA PHE A 167 5.57 12.53 27.58
C PHE A 167 5.44 14.03 27.27
N VAL A 168 6.38 14.82 27.78
CA VAL A 168 6.50 16.26 27.49
C VAL A 168 7.77 16.49 26.67
N GLY A 169 7.66 17.26 25.58
CA GLY A 169 8.80 17.86 24.88
C GLY A 169 9.57 16.96 23.91
N GLY A 170 8.98 16.66 22.74
CA GLY A 170 9.70 16.18 21.55
C GLY A 170 10.29 14.77 21.61
N LYS A 171 10.13 14.05 22.73
CA LYS A 171 10.44 12.62 22.89
C LYS A 171 9.19 11.78 23.12
N ASP A 172 8.01 12.29 22.77
CA ASP A 172 6.76 11.56 22.91
C ASP A 172 6.72 10.39 21.92
N PRO A 173 6.64 9.14 22.40
CA PRO A 173 6.55 7.99 21.52
C PRO A 173 5.27 8.01 20.68
N ILE A 174 4.19 8.66 21.13
CA ILE A 174 2.96 8.88 20.35
C ILE A 174 3.22 9.84 19.19
N GLU A 175 3.85 10.99 19.44
CA GLU A 175 4.26 11.92 18.37
C GLU A 175 5.21 11.26 17.37
N LYS A 176 6.15 10.44 17.86
CA LYS A 176 7.07 9.68 17.01
C LYS A 176 6.33 8.68 16.12
N ALA A 177 5.34 7.96 16.66
CA ALA A 177 4.50 7.05 15.88
C ALA A 177 3.64 7.81 14.86
N MET A 178 3.05 8.95 15.23
CA MET A 178 2.32 9.82 14.30
C MET A 178 3.22 10.34 13.17
N ALA A 179 4.45 10.73 13.48
CA ALA A 179 5.42 11.17 12.48
C ALA A 179 5.81 10.04 11.52
N ALA A 180 5.92 8.80 12.02
CA ALA A 180 6.18 7.63 11.19
C ALA A 180 5.04 7.39 10.18
N ILE A 181 3.78 7.41 10.64
CA ILE A 181 2.60 7.30 9.75
C ILE A 181 2.59 8.42 8.71
N LYS A 182 2.82 9.68 9.11
CA LYS A 182 2.85 10.82 8.18
C LYS A 182 3.96 10.68 7.13
N LYS A 183 5.13 10.17 7.53
CA LYS A 183 6.25 9.93 6.63
C LYS A 183 5.93 8.82 5.63
N GLU A 184 5.31 7.75 6.09
CA GLU A 184 4.89 6.64 5.23
C GLU A 184 3.88 7.09 4.17
N ILE A 185 2.85 7.83 4.57
CA ILE A 185 1.86 8.40 3.63
C ILE A 185 2.58 9.23 2.56
N LYS A 186 3.48 10.14 2.95
CA LYS A 186 4.22 11.01 2.03
C LYS A 186 5.15 10.25 1.08
N ASN A 187 5.64 9.08 1.48
CA ASN A 187 6.52 8.26 0.64
C ASN A 187 5.73 7.40 -0.34
N ASN A 188 4.51 7.00 0.04
CA ASN A 188 3.68 6.06 -0.71
C ASN A 188 2.65 6.76 -1.63
N TYR A 189 2.38 8.06 -1.42
CA TYR A 189 1.40 8.89 -2.14
C TYR A 189 1.89 10.31 -2.33
#